data_AF-A0A224YJZ8-F1
#
_entry.id   AF-A0A224YJZ8-F1
#
_cell.length_a   1.000
_cell.length_b   1.000
_cell.length_c   1.000
_cell.angle_alpha   90.00
_cell.angle_beta   90.00
_cell.angle_gamma   90.00
#
_symmetry.space_group_name_H-M   'P 1'
#
loop_
_entity.id
_entity.type
_entity.pdbx_description
1 polymer ?
#
loop_
_entity_poly.entity_id
_entity_poly.type
_entity_poly.pdbx_seq_one_letter_code
_entity_poly.pdbx_strand_id
1 'polypeptide(L)'
;MDEKLSLPDKHFSVTITEESAQKVFAFNLTNGTLHTRAQEGGSISAGLCTAKSGVDIDVTCRVPTVGWYATYNGSIYNETDPLAESSAESFRVDITMDEYKSPRNPADVTLYLKKPVNSSGLTISALPTEFIINIATVPEFKDLKIFNGDEKLATSVKAGFDEHIWDKIKPDMKEALKYKYARHIKKQINFLN
;
A
#
# COMPACT_ATOMS: atom_id res chain seq x y z
N MET A 1 8.86 12.33 10.09
CA MET A 1 7.67 13.03 9.56
C MET A 1 6.93 12.07 8.64
N ASP A 2 5.60 12.18 8.54
CA ASP A 2 4.78 11.37 7.64
C ASP A 2 4.85 11.94 6.22
N GLU A 3 5.46 11.21 5.28
CA GLU A 3 5.38 11.54 3.87
C GLU A 3 4.18 10.84 3.24
N LYS A 4 3.42 11.58 2.44
CA LYS A 4 2.23 11.09 1.75
C LYS A 4 2.55 10.86 0.28
N LEU A 5 2.66 9.60 -0.11
CA LEU A 5 2.96 9.18 -1.47
C LEU A 5 1.66 8.76 -2.16
N SER A 6 1.19 9.51 -3.15
CA SER A 6 -0.02 9.15 -3.90
C SER A 6 0.12 7.77 -4.55
N LEU A 7 -0.94 6.99 -4.56
CA LEU A 7 -1.07 5.71 -5.25
C LEU A 7 -2.12 5.84 -6.37
N PRO A 8 -2.05 5.02 -7.43
CA PRO A 8 -3.06 5.03 -8.49
C PRO A 8 -4.44 4.61 -7.98
N ASP A 9 -5.48 5.18 -8.58
CA ASP A 9 -6.86 4.73 -8.41
C ASP A 9 -7.04 3.35 -9.05
N LYS A 10 -8.00 2.57 -8.54
CA LYS A 10 -8.31 1.22 -9.01
C LYS A 10 -9.80 1.05 -9.21
N HIS A 11 -10.14 0.43 -10.33
CA HIS A 11 -11.50 0.00 -10.62
C HIS A 11 -11.48 -1.47 -11.04
N PHE A 12 -12.32 -2.28 -10.40
CA PHE A 12 -12.38 -3.72 -10.63
C PHE A 12 -13.70 -4.31 -10.13
N SER A 13 -14.03 -5.51 -10.60
CA SER A 13 -15.23 -6.21 -10.16
C SER A 13 -14.88 -7.57 -9.57
N VAL A 14 -15.66 -8.00 -8.57
CA VAL A 14 -15.61 -9.33 -7.97
C VAL A 14 -16.89 -10.07 -8.36
N THR A 15 -16.73 -11.26 -8.94
CA THR A 15 -17.83 -12.12 -9.35
C THR A 15 -18.00 -13.26 -8.35
N ILE A 16 -19.22 -13.43 -7.84
CA ILE A 16 -19.61 -14.56 -6.99
C ILE A 16 -20.62 -15.42 -7.74
N THR A 17 -20.40 -16.73 -7.75
CA THR A 17 -21.30 -17.72 -8.35
C THR A 17 -21.91 -18.57 -7.25
N GLU A 18 -23.23 -18.46 -7.06
CA GLU A 18 -24.00 -19.24 -6.09
C GLU A 18 -25.11 -20.01 -6.83
N GLU A 19 -25.11 -21.34 -6.73
CA GLU A 19 -26.24 -22.20 -7.14
C GLU A 19 -26.93 -21.81 -8.47
N SER A 20 -26.14 -21.44 -9.49
CA SER A 20 -26.53 -20.98 -10.85
C SER A 20 -26.74 -19.48 -11.07
N ALA A 21 -26.75 -18.65 -10.04
CA ALA A 21 -26.84 -17.20 -10.13
C ALA A 21 -25.46 -16.54 -9.98
N GLN A 22 -25.16 -15.58 -10.86
CA GLN A 22 -23.94 -14.79 -10.79
C GLN A 22 -24.27 -13.40 -10.23
N LYS A 23 -23.56 -12.99 -9.18
CA LYS A 23 -23.61 -11.62 -8.64
C LYS A 23 -22.27 -10.95 -8.90
N VAL A 24 -22.29 -9.73 -9.42
CA VAL A 24 -21.08 -8.96 -9.72
C VAL A 24 -21.07 -7.68 -8.90
N PHE A 25 -20.01 -7.51 -8.11
CA PHE A 25 -19.80 -6.33 -7.28
C PHE A 25 -18.63 -5.53 -7.84
N ALA A 26 -18.87 -4.30 -8.26
CA ALA A 26 -17.84 -3.39 -8.70
C ALA A 26 -17.32 -2.54 -7.56
N PHE A 27 -16.03 -2.26 -7.62
CA PHE A 27 -15.27 -1.47 -6.68
C PHE A 27 -14.60 -0.32 -7.40
N ASN A 28 -14.65 0.85 -6.77
CA ASN A 28 -13.84 1.99 -7.16
C ASN A 28 -13.06 2.48 -5.94
N LEU A 29 -11.74 2.40 -6.01
CA LEU A 29 -10.82 2.84 -4.97
C LEU A 29 -10.08 4.07 -5.46
N THR A 30 -10.29 5.19 -4.77
CA THR A 30 -9.78 6.50 -5.16
C THR A 30 -8.96 7.15 -4.05
N ASN A 31 -8.18 8.16 -4.40
CA ASN A 31 -7.36 8.95 -3.47
C ASN A 31 -6.36 8.09 -2.67
N GLY A 32 -5.84 7.05 -3.32
CA GLY A 32 -4.84 6.16 -2.73
C GLY A 32 -3.65 6.95 -2.18
N THR A 33 -3.31 6.73 -0.91
CA THR A 33 -2.18 7.43 -0.27
C THR A 33 -1.39 6.46 0.60
N LEU A 34 -0.11 6.30 0.33
CA LEU A 34 0.84 5.58 1.19
C LEU A 34 1.49 6.56 2.18
N HIS A 35 1.36 6.24 3.46
CA HIS A 35 1.90 6.99 4.60
C HIS A 35 3.21 6.35 5.08
N THR A 36 4.28 7.12 5.16
CA THR A 36 5.61 6.64 5.60
C THR A 36 5.78 6.71 7.12
N ARG A 37 4.74 6.34 7.86
CA ARG A 37 4.74 6.25 9.33
C ARG A 37 3.90 5.06 9.77
N ALA A 38 4.16 4.57 10.98
CA ALA A 38 3.26 3.64 11.61
C ALA A 38 1.89 4.31 11.92
N GLN A 39 0.81 3.54 11.87
CA GLN A 39 -0.45 3.94 12.50
C GLN A 39 -0.24 4.19 14.02
N GLU A 40 -1.11 5.01 14.62
CA GLU A 40 -0.99 5.38 16.03
C GLU A 40 -0.80 4.16 16.94
N GLY A 41 0.24 4.19 17.79
CA GLY A 41 0.60 3.07 18.67
C GLY A 41 1.67 2.10 18.11
N GLY A 42 2.08 2.23 16.85
CA GLY A 42 3.17 1.42 16.29
C GLY A 42 4.58 1.94 16.67
N SER A 43 5.52 1.03 16.92
CA SER A 43 6.91 1.39 17.22
C SER A 43 7.64 1.85 15.96
N ILE A 44 8.14 3.09 15.95
CA ILE A 44 9.04 3.57 14.90
C ILE A 44 10.44 3.07 15.23
N SER A 45 10.93 2.08 14.48
CA SER A 45 12.34 1.69 14.55
C SER A 45 13.18 2.66 13.71
N ALA A 46 14.24 3.20 14.31
CA ALA A 46 15.16 4.09 13.61
C ALA A 46 15.85 3.33 12.47
N GLY A 47 15.90 3.94 11.29
CA GLY A 47 16.66 3.38 10.17
C GLY A 47 18.16 3.27 10.50
N LEU A 48 18.83 2.27 9.94
CA LEU A 48 20.26 2.06 10.10
C LEU A 48 21.00 2.46 8.81
N CYS A 49 21.98 3.35 8.91
CA CYS A 49 22.81 3.74 7.77
C CYS A 49 24.27 3.32 7.98
N THR A 50 24.89 2.79 6.93
CA THR A 50 26.31 2.45 6.88
C THR A 50 26.98 3.18 5.72
N ALA A 51 28.13 3.80 5.97
CA ALA A 51 28.94 4.48 4.96
C ALA A 51 30.18 3.64 4.66
N LYS A 52 30.57 3.56 3.38
CA LYS A 52 31.83 2.91 3.00
C LYS A 52 33.00 3.87 3.24
N SER A 53 33.98 3.42 4.02
CA SER A 53 35.20 4.19 4.26
C SER A 53 36.05 4.35 2.99
N GLY A 54 36.63 5.53 2.77
CA GLY A 54 37.60 5.78 1.69
C GLY A 54 37.01 6.16 0.33
N VAL A 55 35.73 6.52 0.25
CA VAL A 55 35.04 7.08 -0.93
C VAL A 55 34.17 8.28 -0.50
N ASP A 56 33.98 9.26 -1.39
CA ASP A 56 33.29 10.53 -1.06
C ASP A 56 31.88 10.33 -0.47
N ILE A 57 30.96 9.69 -1.22
CA ILE A 57 29.62 9.32 -0.71
C ILE A 57 29.20 7.97 -1.30
N ASP A 58 29.17 6.96 -0.44
CA ASP A 58 28.57 5.65 -0.68
C ASP A 58 27.92 5.16 0.63
N VAL A 59 26.63 5.46 0.77
CA VAL A 59 25.84 5.20 1.99
C VAL A 59 24.70 4.25 1.66
N THR A 60 24.57 3.19 2.47
CA THR A 60 23.43 2.28 2.44
C THR A 60 22.60 2.49 3.69
N CYS A 61 21.33 2.83 3.55
CA CYS A 61 20.39 2.97 4.66
C CYS A 61 19.30 1.93 4.56
N ARG A 62 18.98 1.26 5.67
CA ARG A 62 17.84 0.35 5.80
C ARG A 62 16.78 1.00 6.66
N VAL A 63 15.61 1.22 6.09
CA VAL A 63 14.48 1.88 6.77
C VAL A 63 13.36 0.86 6.98
N PRO A 64 13.02 0.52 8.24
CA PRO A 64 11.88 -0.35 8.54
C PRO A 64 10.56 0.26 8.03
N THR A 65 9.74 -0.54 7.36
CA THR A 65 8.43 -0.12 6.83
C THR A 65 7.26 -0.83 7.52
N VAL A 66 7.53 -1.69 8.51
CA VAL A 66 6.49 -2.30 9.35
C VAL A 66 5.60 -1.21 9.95
N GLY A 67 4.29 -1.39 9.82
CA GLY A 67 3.26 -0.45 10.28
C GLY A 67 2.98 0.71 9.32
N TRP A 68 3.80 0.93 8.29
CA TRP A 68 3.46 1.87 7.23
C TRP A 68 2.19 1.42 6.53
N TYR A 69 1.36 2.34 6.11
CA TYR A 69 0.01 2.00 5.66
C TYR A 69 -0.44 2.82 4.46
N ALA A 70 -1.28 2.22 3.63
CA ALA A 70 -1.98 2.90 2.56
C ALA A 70 -3.46 3.06 2.89
N THR A 71 -4.05 4.16 2.46
CA THR A 71 -5.49 4.43 2.60
C THR A 71 -6.14 4.67 1.26
N TYR A 72 -7.38 4.21 1.09
CA TYR A 72 -8.23 4.52 -0.05
C TYR A 72 -9.64 4.91 0.40
N ASN A 73 -10.28 5.78 -0.38
CA ASN A 73 -11.73 5.93 -0.37
C ASN A 73 -12.31 4.89 -1.33
N GLY A 74 -13.16 4.00 -0.82
CA GLY A 74 -13.80 2.95 -1.60
C GLY A 74 -15.28 3.25 -1.84
N SER A 75 -15.79 2.81 -2.98
CA SER A 75 -17.22 2.65 -3.22
C SER A 75 -17.49 1.28 -3.82
N ILE A 76 -18.59 0.65 -3.41
CA ILE A 76 -19.07 -0.64 -3.91
C ILE A 76 -20.49 -0.49 -4.46
N TYR A 77 -20.76 -1.12 -5.59
CA TYR A 77 -22.12 -1.24 -6.12
C TYR A 77 -22.32 -2.61 -6.81
N ASN A 78 -23.58 -3.04 -6.90
CA ASN A 78 -23.93 -4.31 -7.51
C ASN A 78 -24.19 -4.12 -9.01
N GLU A 79 -23.23 -4.46 -9.87
CA GLU A 79 -23.34 -4.34 -11.33
C GLU A 79 -24.45 -5.20 -11.93
N THR A 80 -24.96 -6.19 -11.19
CA THR A 80 -26.10 -6.99 -11.63
C THR A 80 -27.42 -6.21 -11.55
N ASP A 81 -27.47 -5.09 -10.81
CA ASP A 81 -28.60 -4.17 -10.78
C ASP A 81 -28.29 -2.91 -11.65
N PRO A 82 -29.07 -2.67 -12.73
CA PRO A 82 -28.82 -1.60 -13.69
C PRO A 82 -28.97 -0.17 -13.12
N LEU A 83 -29.45 0.01 -11.89
CA LEU A 83 -29.52 1.31 -11.20
C LEU A 83 -28.45 1.48 -10.10
N ALA A 84 -27.61 0.47 -9.87
CA ALA A 84 -26.78 0.37 -8.66
C ALA A 84 -25.63 1.39 -8.57
N GLU A 85 -25.13 1.92 -9.68
CA GLU A 85 -24.04 2.90 -9.64
C GLU A 85 -24.46 4.18 -8.91
N SER A 86 -25.76 4.53 -8.98
CA SER A 86 -26.36 5.67 -8.27
C SER A 86 -26.59 5.42 -6.77
N SER A 87 -26.50 4.17 -6.32
CA SER A 87 -26.67 3.74 -4.93
C SER A 87 -25.38 3.16 -4.32
N ALA A 88 -24.22 3.49 -4.92
CA ALA A 88 -22.93 3.00 -4.47
C ALA A 88 -22.69 3.30 -2.98
N GLU A 89 -22.37 2.26 -2.22
CA GLU A 89 -22.08 2.38 -0.81
C GLU A 89 -20.60 2.73 -0.61
N SER A 90 -20.33 3.75 0.18
CA SER A 90 -18.98 4.23 0.44
C SER A 90 -18.36 3.56 1.68
N PHE A 91 -17.07 3.29 1.61
CA PHE A 91 -16.27 2.74 2.70
C PHE A 91 -14.84 3.27 2.63
N ARG A 92 -14.07 3.07 3.70
CA ARG A 92 -12.63 3.38 3.74
C ARG A 92 -11.83 2.09 3.77
N VAL A 93 -10.68 2.07 3.11
CA VAL A 93 -9.73 0.95 3.12
C VAL A 93 -8.46 1.38 3.82
N ASP A 94 -7.98 0.57 4.74
CA ASP A 94 -6.66 0.67 5.37
C ASP A 94 -5.84 -0.58 5.04
N ILE A 95 -4.65 -0.39 4.49
CA ILE A 95 -3.74 -1.49 4.09
C ILE A 95 -2.42 -1.29 4.82
N THR A 96 -2.16 -2.09 5.85
CA THR A 96 -0.96 -1.94 6.70
C THR A 96 0.11 -2.95 6.32
N MET A 97 1.36 -2.50 6.19
CA MET A 97 2.53 -3.35 5.94
C MET A 97 2.96 -4.08 7.21
N ASP A 98 3.24 -5.37 7.08
CA ASP A 98 3.78 -6.22 8.14
C ASP A 98 4.92 -7.11 7.61
N GLU A 99 5.72 -7.66 8.51
CA GLU A 99 6.82 -8.57 8.18
C GLU A 99 6.39 -10.04 8.13
N TYR A 100 7.07 -10.84 7.32
CA TYR A 100 6.93 -12.28 7.40
C TYR A 100 7.61 -12.77 8.68
N LYS A 101 6.84 -13.44 9.54
CA LYS A 101 7.36 -14.02 10.79
C LYS A 101 8.07 -15.35 10.58
N SER A 102 7.68 -16.13 9.56
CA SER A 102 8.28 -17.43 9.23
C SER A 102 8.10 -17.79 7.75
N PRO A 103 9.18 -18.00 6.96
CA PRO A 103 10.55 -17.62 7.31
C PRO A 103 10.65 -16.12 7.57
N ARG A 104 11.53 -15.71 8.50
CA ARG A 104 11.65 -14.30 8.88
C ARG A 104 12.13 -13.48 7.67
N ASN A 105 11.30 -12.56 7.19
CA ASN A 105 11.67 -11.57 6.19
C ASN A 105 11.14 -10.20 6.63
N PRO A 106 12.01 -9.29 7.09
CA PRO A 106 11.61 -7.98 7.57
C PRO A 106 11.03 -7.13 6.44
N ALA A 107 9.99 -6.36 6.75
CA ALA A 107 9.47 -5.33 5.85
C ALA A 107 10.32 -4.07 5.99
N ASP A 108 11.12 -3.79 4.97
CA ASP A 108 12.00 -2.62 4.93
C ASP A 108 12.20 -2.10 3.50
N VAL A 109 12.78 -0.91 3.41
CA VAL A 109 13.31 -0.34 2.18
C VAL A 109 14.78 -0.02 2.36
N THR A 110 15.61 -0.60 1.49
CA THR A 110 17.04 -0.30 1.43
C THR A 110 17.28 0.84 0.45
N LEU A 111 17.84 1.94 0.92
CA LEU A 111 18.25 3.10 0.15
C LEU A 111 19.75 3.03 -0.12
N TYR A 112 20.15 3.22 -1.37
CA TYR A 112 21.55 3.37 -1.77
C TYR A 112 21.77 4.80 -2.24
N LEU A 113 22.67 5.51 -1.57
CA LEU A 113 23.04 6.89 -1.84
C LEU A 113 24.47 6.91 -2.34
N LYS A 114 24.67 7.33 -3.59
CA LYS A 114 25.99 7.34 -4.24
C LYS A 114 26.26 8.69 -4.89
N LYS A 115 27.46 9.24 -4.66
CA LYS A 115 28.03 10.35 -5.43
C LYS A 115 29.26 9.86 -6.17
N PRO A 116 29.15 9.56 -7.48
CA PRO A 116 30.32 9.21 -8.29
C PRO A 116 31.34 10.36 -8.33
N VAL A 117 32.63 10.03 -8.36
CA VAL A 117 33.77 10.98 -8.31
C VAL A 117 33.68 12.10 -9.37
N ASN A 118 33.03 11.84 -10.50
CA ASN A 118 32.88 12.80 -11.61
C ASN A 118 31.42 13.27 -11.82
N SER A 119 30.56 13.12 -10.81
CA SER A 119 29.17 13.55 -10.89
C SER A 119 28.90 14.76 -10.00
N SER A 120 28.21 15.74 -10.55
CA SER A 120 27.67 16.87 -9.78
C SER A 120 26.46 16.50 -8.93
N GLY A 121 25.90 15.29 -9.08
CA GLY A 121 24.63 14.90 -8.48
C GLY A 121 24.69 13.66 -7.60
N LEU A 122 23.93 13.67 -6.52
CA LEU A 122 23.64 12.49 -5.72
C LEU A 122 22.66 11.57 -6.48
N THR A 123 23.02 10.29 -6.58
CA THR A 123 22.13 9.23 -7.03
C THR A 123 21.51 8.54 -5.81
N ILE A 124 20.19 8.38 -5.81
CA ILE A 124 19.48 7.61 -4.79
C ILE A 124 18.63 6.55 -5.50
N SER A 125 18.79 5.30 -5.10
CA SER A 125 17.89 4.20 -5.46
C SER A 125 17.31 3.56 -4.20
N ALA A 126 16.13 2.98 -4.31
CA ALA A 126 15.47 2.24 -3.25
C ALA A 126 15.16 0.82 -3.69
N LEU A 127 15.27 -0.12 -2.76
CA LEU A 127 14.91 -1.52 -2.94
C LEU A 127 14.04 -1.95 -1.75
N PRO A 128 12.71 -2.00 -1.91
CA PRO A 128 11.82 -2.55 -0.89
C PRO A 128 11.94 -4.09 -0.84
N THR A 129 11.95 -4.66 0.36
CA THR A 129 11.80 -6.10 0.55
C THR A 129 10.35 -6.55 0.32
N GLU A 130 10.13 -7.87 0.25
CA GLU A 130 8.76 -8.40 0.33
C GLU A 130 8.17 -8.17 1.72
N PHE A 131 6.87 -7.87 1.77
CA PHE A 131 6.11 -7.66 3.00
C PHE A 131 4.73 -8.32 2.91
N ILE A 132 4.06 -8.50 4.04
CA ILE A 132 2.65 -8.89 4.12
C ILE A 132 1.82 -7.61 4.21
N ILE A 133 0.57 -7.65 3.74
CA ILE A 133 -0.40 -6.59 3.97
C ILE A 133 -1.56 -7.10 4.82
N ASN A 134 -1.99 -6.26 5.76
CA ASN A 134 -3.22 -6.45 6.53
C ASN A 134 -4.26 -5.46 6.04
N ILE A 135 -5.41 -5.97 5.58
CA ILE A 135 -6.46 -5.18 4.94
C ILE A 135 -7.64 -5.03 5.90
N ALA A 136 -7.93 -3.79 6.29
CA ALA A 136 -9.10 -3.43 7.08
C ALA A 136 -9.99 -2.48 6.28
N THR A 137 -11.29 -2.54 6.57
CA THR A 137 -12.30 -1.66 5.96
C THR A 137 -13.14 -1.01 7.05
N VAL A 138 -13.60 0.22 6.81
CA VAL A 138 -14.50 0.94 7.70
C VAL A 138 -15.70 1.47 6.91
N PRO A 139 -16.93 1.00 7.20
CA PRO A 139 -17.26 -0.09 8.14
C PRO A 139 -16.65 -1.44 7.70
N GLU A 140 -16.64 -2.44 8.59
CA GLU A 140 -16.19 -3.78 8.18
C GLU A 140 -17.06 -4.29 7.04
N PHE A 141 -16.47 -5.06 6.13
CA PHE A 141 -17.15 -5.53 4.92
C PHE A 141 -18.50 -6.21 5.18
N LYS A 142 -18.60 -7.01 6.24
CA LYS A 142 -19.84 -7.69 6.64
C LYS A 142 -20.97 -6.73 7.05
N ASP A 143 -20.61 -5.52 7.46
CA ASP A 143 -21.54 -4.49 7.94
C ASP A 143 -22.00 -3.56 6.81
N LEU A 144 -21.51 -3.75 5.58
CA LEU A 144 -21.96 -2.99 4.41
C LEU A 144 -23.40 -3.39 4.05
N LYS A 145 -24.26 -2.38 3.91
CA LYS A 145 -25.70 -2.53 3.65
C LYS A 145 -25.98 -3.23 2.33
N ILE A 146 -25.09 -3.12 1.35
CA ILE A 146 -25.21 -3.77 0.04
C ILE A 146 -25.37 -5.30 0.14
N PHE A 147 -24.85 -5.92 1.22
CA PHE A 147 -24.99 -7.35 1.46
C PHE A 147 -26.29 -7.73 2.17
N ASN A 148 -27.08 -6.77 2.63
CA ASN A 148 -28.37 -6.99 3.31
C ASN A 148 -28.30 -8.00 4.47
N GLY A 149 -27.17 -8.05 5.19
CA GLY A 149 -26.93 -9.00 6.28
C GLY A 149 -26.50 -10.40 5.86
N ASP A 150 -26.25 -10.64 4.56
CA ASP A 150 -25.70 -11.90 4.05
C ASP A 150 -24.18 -11.99 4.31
N GLU A 151 -23.82 -12.56 5.47
CA GLU A 151 -22.43 -12.69 5.89
C GLU A 151 -21.60 -13.60 4.97
N LYS A 152 -22.22 -14.64 4.37
CA LYS A 152 -21.51 -15.57 3.47
C LYS A 152 -21.12 -14.88 2.18
N LEU A 153 -22.05 -14.12 1.62
CA LEU A 153 -21.81 -13.30 0.44
C LEU A 153 -20.75 -12.24 0.74
N ALA A 154 -20.90 -11.49 1.83
CA ALA A 154 -19.93 -10.47 2.23
C ALA A 154 -18.52 -11.04 2.39
N THR A 155 -18.38 -12.22 3.02
CA THR A 155 -17.10 -12.92 3.19
C THR A 155 -16.50 -13.32 1.85
N SER A 156 -17.32 -13.84 0.93
CA SER A 156 -16.86 -14.29 -0.40
C SER A 156 -16.41 -13.12 -1.26
N VAL A 157 -17.16 -12.00 -1.23
CA VAL A 157 -16.77 -10.77 -1.94
C VAL A 157 -15.51 -10.18 -1.31
N LYS A 158 -15.38 -10.20 0.02
CA LYS A 158 -14.17 -9.74 0.71
C LYS A 158 -12.94 -10.53 0.29
N ALA A 159 -13.05 -11.86 0.13
CA ALA A 159 -11.92 -12.68 -0.31
C ALA A 159 -11.41 -12.25 -1.70
N GLY A 160 -12.31 -12.04 -2.66
CA GLY A 160 -11.93 -11.54 -4.00
C GLY A 160 -11.40 -10.10 -3.98
N PHE A 161 -11.95 -9.25 -3.11
CA PHE A 161 -11.43 -7.91 -2.88
C PHE A 161 -10.00 -7.92 -2.32
N ASP A 162 -9.75 -8.73 -1.30
CA ASP A 162 -8.44 -8.86 -0.65
C ASP A 162 -7.39 -9.41 -1.63
N GLU A 163 -7.77 -10.40 -2.46
CA GLU A 163 -6.91 -10.92 -3.54
C GLU A 163 -6.55 -9.82 -4.53
N HIS A 164 -7.49 -8.97 -4.94
CA HIS A 164 -7.22 -7.86 -5.84
C HIS A 164 -6.25 -6.82 -5.22
N ILE A 165 -6.41 -6.50 -3.93
CA ILE A 165 -5.48 -5.62 -3.22
C ILE A 165 -4.08 -6.24 -3.20
N TRP A 166 -3.98 -7.54 -2.92
CA TRP A 166 -2.70 -8.25 -2.91
C TRP A 166 -2.03 -8.23 -4.29
N ASP A 167 -2.78 -8.45 -5.36
CA ASP A 167 -2.23 -8.59 -6.70
C ASP A 167 -1.95 -7.26 -7.41
N LYS A 168 -2.71 -6.20 -7.08
CA LYS A 168 -2.67 -4.93 -7.82
C LYS A 168 -2.23 -3.74 -6.99
N ILE A 169 -2.55 -3.68 -5.70
CA ILE A 169 -2.21 -2.52 -4.86
C ILE A 169 -0.90 -2.72 -4.12
N LYS A 170 -0.60 -3.92 -3.63
CA LYS A 170 0.71 -4.22 -3.02
C LYS A 170 1.88 -3.93 -3.99
N PRO A 171 1.82 -4.28 -5.29
CA PRO A 171 2.84 -3.85 -6.25
C PRO A 171 2.95 -2.33 -6.40
N ASP A 172 1.84 -1.59 -6.41
CA ASP A 172 1.85 -0.13 -6.47
C ASP A 172 2.50 0.48 -5.23
N MET A 173 2.25 -0.08 -4.05
CA MET A 173 2.92 0.33 -2.80
C MET A 173 4.44 0.10 -2.90
N LYS A 174 4.88 -1.06 -3.41
CA LYS A 174 6.30 -1.35 -3.66
C LYS A 174 6.90 -0.38 -4.67
N GLU A 175 6.18 -0.05 -5.73
CA GLU A 175 6.63 0.90 -6.73
C GLU A 175 6.77 2.33 -6.17
N ALA A 176 5.81 2.75 -5.33
CA ALA A 176 5.88 4.02 -4.62
C ALA A 176 7.09 4.09 -3.68
N LEU A 177 7.39 3.02 -2.93
CA LEU A 177 8.61 2.91 -2.13
C LEU A 177 9.88 2.97 -2.99
N LYS A 178 9.88 2.29 -4.14
CA LYS A 178 11.04 2.23 -5.03
C LYS A 178 11.36 3.58 -5.66
N TYR A 179 10.37 4.30 -6.16
CA TYR A 179 10.59 5.49 -6.98
C TYR A 179 10.17 6.80 -6.31
N LYS A 180 9.00 6.85 -5.66
CA LYS A 180 8.48 8.09 -5.07
C LYS A 180 9.19 8.41 -3.76
N TYR A 181 9.37 7.42 -2.89
CA TYR A 181 10.11 7.59 -1.65
C TYR A 181 11.59 7.91 -1.88
N ALA A 182 12.27 7.20 -2.79
CA ALA A 182 13.67 7.51 -3.17
C ALA A 182 13.83 8.97 -3.65
N ARG A 183 12.88 9.45 -4.46
CA ARG A 183 12.85 10.82 -4.96
C ARG A 183 12.60 11.82 -3.82
N HIS A 184 11.72 11.51 -2.89
CA HIS A 184 11.48 12.34 -1.69
C HIS A 184 12.78 12.51 -0.88
N ILE A 185 13.47 11.41 -0.56
CA ILE A 185 14.74 11.45 0.18
C ILE A 185 15.79 12.28 -0.57
N LYS A 186 15.89 12.13 -1.90
CA LYS A 186 16.82 12.94 -2.71
C LYS A 186 16.53 14.42 -2.61
N LYS A 187 15.25 14.81 -2.65
CA LYS A 187 14.85 16.22 -2.48
C LYS A 187 15.26 16.73 -1.10
N GLN A 188 14.95 15.99 -0.03
CA GLN A 188 15.31 16.38 1.34
C GLN A 188 16.81 16.62 1.51
N ILE A 189 17.66 15.75 0.96
CA ILE A 189 19.12 15.91 1.04
C ILE A 189 19.60 17.12 0.24
N ASN A 190 19.04 17.35 -0.95
CA ASN A 190 19.41 18.50 -1.77
C ASN A 190 18.99 19.85 -1.16
N PHE A 191 17.97 19.89 -0.30
CA PHE A 191 17.60 21.10 0.44
C PHE A 191 18.55 21.39 1.63
N LEU A 192 19.34 20.40 2.06
CA LEU A 192 20.27 20.54 3.19
C LEU A 192 21.69 20.96 2.76
N ASN A 193 21.97 21.02 1.46
CA ASN A 193 23.23 21.49 0.87
C ASN A 193 23.04 22.88 0.26
#